data_AF-A0A822XPX7-F1
#
_entry.id   AF-A0A822XPX7-F1
#
_cell.length_a   1.000
_cell.length_b   1.000
_cell.length_c   1.000
_cell.angle_alpha   90.00
_cell.angle_beta   90.00
_cell.angle_gamma   90.00
#
_symmetry.space_group_name_H-M   'P 1'
#
loop_
_entity.id
_entity.type
_entity.pdbx_description
1 polymer ?
#
loop_
_entity_poly.entity_id
_entity_poly.type
_entity_poly.pdbx_seq_one_letter_code
_entity_poly.pdbx_strand_id
1 'polypeptide(L)'
;MKQLAKKFFEAIDSDRDGKVSMKEFEDFLQRSTKCRNYNFKPSLFTKLDNNGHDLIDFEEAIVFYYIIKWRAIFCHECGSFVEGLYFTCVECFRDKCRDTYNLCSTYFHSTKQCSEHQLLVDNYAMLQMRRQSTSIVTTTGKNKQQEEELVCLLLIFFLVFSS
;
A
#
# COMPACT_ATOMS: atom_id res chain seq x y z
N MET A 1 -12.57 7.00 7.49
CA MET A 1 -12.08 6.51 6.18
C MET A 1 -13.17 5.94 5.29
N LYS A 2 -14.19 5.25 5.82
CA LYS A 2 -15.25 4.61 5.03
C LYS A 2 -15.93 5.53 4.01
N GLN A 3 -16.15 6.81 4.32
CA GLN A 3 -16.73 7.76 3.37
C GLN A 3 -15.81 8.06 2.16
N LEU A 4 -14.49 8.12 2.37
CA LEU A 4 -13.53 8.31 1.28
C LEU A 4 -13.39 7.04 0.45
N ALA A 5 -13.40 5.87 1.10
CA ALA A 5 -13.44 4.59 0.42
C ALA A 5 -14.73 4.42 -0.40
N LYS A 6 -15.88 4.90 0.10
CA LYS A 6 -17.15 4.89 -0.62
C LYS A 6 -17.08 5.74 -1.89
N LYS A 7 -16.60 6.99 -1.81
CA LYS A 7 -16.40 7.83 -2.99
C LYS A 7 -15.42 7.23 -3.99
N PHE A 8 -14.40 6.51 -3.49
CA PHE A 8 -13.46 5.80 -4.33
C PHE A 8 -14.11 4.60 -5.04
N PHE A 9 -14.89 3.81 -4.32
CA PHE A 9 -15.66 2.69 -4.86
C PHE A 9 -16.63 3.15 -5.95
N GLU A 10 -17.44 4.18 -5.66
CA GLU A 10 -18.38 4.80 -6.61
C GLU A 10 -17.70 5.40 -7.85
N ALA A 11 -16.39 5.66 -7.80
CA ALA A 11 -15.62 6.15 -8.94
C ALA A 11 -15.05 5.02 -9.82
N ILE A 12 -15.04 3.79 -9.31
CA ILE A 12 -14.61 2.59 -10.03
C ILE A 12 -15.83 1.90 -10.62
N ASP A 13 -16.85 1.64 -9.78
CA ASP A 13 -18.17 1.08 -10.12
C ASP A 13 -18.90 2.01 -11.09
N SER A 14 -18.68 1.78 -12.37
CA SER A 14 -19.05 2.69 -13.46
C SER A 14 -20.48 2.45 -13.93
N ASP A 15 -20.94 1.19 -13.86
CA ASP A 15 -22.31 0.82 -14.20
C ASP A 15 -23.29 0.86 -13.00
N ARG A 16 -22.76 1.03 -11.78
CA ARG A 16 -23.49 1.19 -10.52
C ARG A 16 -24.25 -0.07 -10.11
N ASP A 17 -23.70 -1.24 -10.42
CA ASP A 17 -24.25 -2.52 -9.98
C ASP A 17 -23.92 -2.85 -8.51
N GLY A 18 -23.10 -2.00 -7.86
CA GLY A 18 -22.70 -2.14 -6.47
C GLY A 18 -21.53 -3.10 -6.26
N LYS A 19 -20.83 -3.46 -7.33
CA LYS A 19 -19.62 -4.28 -7.35
C LYS A 19 -18.62 -3.68 -8.33
N VAL A 20 -17.41 -4.22 -8.36
CA VAL A 20 -16.37 -3.82 -9.30
C VAL A 20 -15.92 -5.05 -10.07
N SER A 21 -16.19 -5.04 -11.37
CA SER A 21 -15.70 -6.05 -12.30
C SER A 21 -14.21 -5.86 -12.61
N MET A 22 -13.55 -6.92 -13.12
CA MET A 22 -12.17 -6.83 -13.61
C MET A 22 -12.00 -5.71 -14.64
N LYS A 23 -12.98 -5.55 -15.54
CA LYS A 23 -12.93 -4.51 -16.57
C LYS A 23 -12.93 -3.11 -15.96
N GLU A 24 -13.82 -2.84 -15.00
CA GLU A 24 -13.87 -1.54 -14.32
C GLU A 24 -12.62 -1.25 -13.52
N PHE A 25 -12.06 -2.29 -12.89
CA PHE A 25 -10.78 -2.21 -12.20
C PHE A 25 -9.63 -1.84 -13.15
N GLU A 26 -9.49 -2.54 -14.28
CA GLU A 26 -8.46 -2.25 -15.29
C GLU A 26 -8.62 -0.85 -15.88
N ASP A 27 -9.85 -0.47 -16.25
CA ASP A 27 -10.13 0.85 -16.81
C ASP A 27 -9.81 1.95 -15.78
N PHE A 28 -10.09 1.72 -14.49
CA PHE A 28 -9.73 2.65 -13.41
C PHE A 28 -8.21 2.81 -13.28
N LEU A 29 -7.46 1.70 -13.29
CA LEU A 29 -6.00 1.74 -13.22
C LEU A 29 -5.39 2.51 -14.38
N GLN A 30 -5.94 2.37 -15.59
CA GLN A 30 -5.48 3.07 -16.78
C GLN A 30 -5.79 4.58 -16.74
N ARG A 31 -6.98 4.95 -16.25
CA ARG A 31 -7.43 6.35 -16.19
C ARG A 31 -6.81 7.15 -15.05
N SER A 32 -6.52 6.51 -13.91
CA SER A 32 -5.98 7.17 -12.73
C SER A 32 -4.52 7.55 -12.95
N THR A 33 -4.20 8.84 -13.03
CA THR A 33 -2.82 9.34 -13.12
C THR A 33 -1.93 8.86 -11.97
N LYS A 34 -2.52 8.68 -10.79
CA LYS A 34 -1.84 8.11 -9.61
C LYS A 34 -1.51 6.63 -9.82
N CYS A 35 -2.42 5.87 -10.43
CA CYS A 35 -2.24 4.44 -10.65
C CYS A 35 -1.47 4.11 -11.93
N ARG A 36 -1.44 5.01 -12.91
CA ARG A 36 -0.72 4.82 -14.18
C ARG A 36 0.78 4.62 -14.00
N ASN A 37 1.34 5.20 -12.93
CA ASN A 37 2.76 5.04 -12.57
C ASN A 37 3.02 3.77 -11.74
N TYR A 38 1.97 3.04 -11.37
CA TYR A 38 2.04 1.84 -10.57
C TYR A 38 1.92 0.61 -11.45
N ASN A 39 2.89 -0.29 -11.36
CA ASN A 39 2.84 -1.59 -12.05
C ASN A 39 2.00 -2.58 -11.24
N PHE A 40 0.71 -2.26 -11.07
CA PHE A 40 -0.24 -3.19 -10.48
C PHE A 40 -0.52 -4.31 -11.49
N LYS A 41 -0.24 -5.54 -11.07
CA LYS A 41 -0.54 -6.72 -11.89
C LYS A 41 -2.04 -7.06 -11.79
N PRO A 42 -2.64 -7.68 -12.81
CA PRO A 42 -4.01 -8.23 -12.72
C PRO A 42 -4.20 -9.16 -11.53
N SER A 43 -3.13 -9.83 -11.07
CA SER A 43 -3.15 -10.64 -9.84
C SER A 43 -3.53 -9.87 -8.58
N LEU A 44 -3.46 -8.53 -8.58
CA LEU A 44 -3.96 -7.72 -7.46
C LEU A 44 -5.49 -7.84 -7.35
N PHE A 45 -6.21 -7.89 -8.47
CA PHE A 45 -7.66 -8.07 -8.46
C PHE A 45 -8.04 -9.38 -7.78
N THR A 46 -7.43 -10.49 -8.23
CA THR A 46 -7.67 -11.83 -7.64
C THR A 46 -7.31 -11.90 -6.17
N LYS A 47 -6.34 -11.09 -5.72
CA LYS A 47 -6.02 -11.00 -4.29
C LYS A 47 -7.06 -10.19 -3.53
N LEU A 48 -7.56 -9.10 -4.11
CA LEU A 48 -8.60 -8.28 -3.48
C LEU A 48 -9.95 -9.00 -3.39
N ASP A 49 -10.30 -9.79 -4.42
CA ASP A 49 -11.46 -10.67 -4.44
C ASP A 49 -11.21 -11.89 -3.53
N ASN A 50 -11.44 -11.69 -2.24
CA ASN A 50 -11.17 -12.68 -1.22
C ASN A 50 -12.32 -13.69 -1.07
N ASN A 51 -13.53 -13.32 -1.50
CA ASN A 51 -14.68 -14.22 -1.52
C ASN A 51 -14.75 -15.10 -2.79
N GLY A 52 -13.97 -14.79 -3.83
CA GLY A 52 -13.83 -15.60 -5.05
C GLY A 52 -15.04 -15.51 -5.97
N HIS A 53 -15.74 -14.37 -5.98
CA HIS A 53 -16.91 -14.15 -6.81
C HIS A 53 -16.58 -13.48 -8.16
N ASP A 54 -15.29 -13.34 -8.49
CA ASP A 54 -14.76 -12.62 -9.65
C ASP A 54 -15.18 -11.13 -9.68
N LEU A 55 -15.55 -10.58 -8.52
CA LEU A 55 -16.10 -9.25 -8.34
C LEU A 55 -15.62 -8.67 -7.00
N ILE A 56 -15.16 -7.43 -7.00
CA ILE A 56 -14.76 -6.72 -5.78
C ILE A 56 -15.99 -6.02 -5.18
N ASP A 57 -16.40 -6.43 -3.99
CA ASP A 57 -17.45 -5.74 -3.24
C ASP A 57 -16.91 -4.50 -2.49
N PHE A 58 -17.80 -3.77 -1.80
CA PHE A 58 -17.41 -2.56 -1.09
C PHE A 58 -16.39 -2.81 0.04
N GLU A 59 -16.51 -3.93 0.77
CA GLU A 59 -15.59 -4.23 1.88
C GLU A 59 -14.21 -4.63 1.34
N GLU A 60 -14.14 -5.33 0.21
CA GLU A 60 -12.90 -5.62 -0.51
C GLU A 60 -12.28 -4.34 -1.11
N ALA A 61 -13.11 -3.44 -1.64
CA ALA A 61 -12.66 -2.15 -2.20
C ALA A 61 -12.06 -1.21 -1.14
N ILE A 62 -12.44 -1.35 0.13
CA ILE A 62 -11.81 -0.62 1.23
C ILE A 62 -10.31 -0.98 1.33
N VAL A 63 -9.95 -2.25 1.12
CA VAL A 63 -8.55 -2.71 1.09
C VAL A 63 -7.82 -2.09 -0.11
N PHE A 64 -8.47 -2.09 -1.27
CA PHE A 64 -7.90 -1.46 -2.45
C PHE A 64 -7.65 0.04 -2.23
N TYR A 65 -8.61 0.75 -1.65
CA TYR A 65 -8.46 2.16 -1.27
C TYR A 65 -7.27 2.37 -0.33
N TYR A 66 -7.12 1.52 0.69
CA TYR A 66 -5.99 1.55 1.62
C TYR A 66 -4.64 1.39 0.89
N ILE A 67 -4.55 0.43 -0.03
CA ILE A 67 -3.36 0.20 -0.85
C ILE A 67 -3.02 1.45 -1.66
N ILE A 68 -3.96 1.99 -2.44
CA ILE A 68 -3.72 3.16 -3.30
C ILE A 68 -3.33 4.40 -2.49
N LYS A 69 -3.87 4.57 -1.27
CA LYS A 69 -3.60 5.77 -0.46
C LYS A 69 -2.33 5.68 0.34
N TRP A 70 -2.04 4.53 0.95
CA TRP A 70 -1.03 4.43 2.00
C TRP A 70 0.01 3.32 1.76
N ARG A 71 -0.35 2.29 1.00
CA ARG A 71 0.48 1.08 0.86
C ARG A 71 1.00 0.81 -0.55
N ALA A 72 0.88 1.76 -1.46
CA ALA A 72 1.38 1.68 -2.84
C ALA A 72 2.93 1.72 -2.88
N ILE A 73 3.55 0.68 -2.32
CA ILE A 73 4.99 0.48 -2.22
C ILE A 73 5.42 -0.45 -3.35
N PHE A 74 6.44 -0.04 -4.10
CA PHE A 74 6.97 -0.78 -5.24
C PHE A 74 8.44 -1.05 -5.02
N CYS A 75 8.88 -2.22 -5.47
CA CYS A 75 10.29 -2.54 -5.55
C CYS A 75 10.93 -1.67 -6.62
N HIS A 76 12.03 -0.99 -6.27
CA HIS A 76 12.79 -0.14 -7.18
C HIS A 76 13.40 -0.94 -8.34
N GLU A 77 13.82 -2.19 -8.09
CA GLU A 77 14.55 -2.98 -9.08
C GLU A 77 13.62 -3.69 -10.09
N CYS A 78 12.55 -4.34 -9.60
CA CYS A 78 11.63 -5.07 -10.49
C CYS A 78 10.33 -4.33 -10.79
N GLY A 79 10.12 -3.17 -10.17
CA GLY A 79 8.90 -2.36 -10.33
C GLY A 79 7.63 -2.98 -9.79
N SER A 80 7.66 -4.17 -9.17
CA SER A 80 6.45 -4.84 -8.70
C SER A 80 5.94 -4.25 -7.38
N PHE A 81 4.62 -4.24 -7.21
CA PHE A 81 3.99 -3.99 -5.92
C PHE A 81 4.52 -4.94 -4.84
N VAL A 82 4.83 -4.43 -3.65
CA VAL A 82 5.31 -5.23 -2.53
C VAL A 82 4.23 -5.40 -1.49
N GLU A 83 3.71 -6.62 -1.41
CA GLU A 83 2.55 -6.95 -0.58
C GLU A 83 2.92 -7.01 0.91
N GLY A 84 4.03 -7.65 1.25
CA GLY A 84 4.41 -7.92 2.64
C GLY A 84 5.64 -7.15 3.10
N LEU A 85 6.62 -7.93 3.55
CA LEU A 85 7.94 -7.47 3.97
C LEU A 85 8.65 -6.78 2.81
N TYR A 86 9.16 -5.58 3.05
CA TYR A 86 10.03 -4.88 2.12
C TYR A 86 11.16 -4.22 2.89
N PHE A 87 12.26 -3.98 2.19
CA PHE A 87 13.42 -3.28 2.70
C PHE A 87 13.42 -1.85 2.15
N THR A 88 13.72 -0.87 2.97
CA THR A 88 13.74 0.55 2.57
C THR A 88 15.03 1.20 3.02
N CYS A 89 15.58 2.08 2.19
CA CYS A 89 16.70 2.92 2.58
C CYS A 89 16.23 3.97 3.59
N VAL A 90 16.91 4.02 4.75
CA VAL A 90 16.53 4.91 5.86
C VAL A 90 16.62 6.39 5.45
N GLU A 91 17.66 6.75 4.70
CA GLU A 91 17.93 8.10 4.24
C GLU A 91 16.91 8.55 3.18
N CYS A 92 16.70 7.75 2.13
CA CYS A 92 15.69 8.02 1.10
C CYS A 92 14.28 8.10 1.70
N PHE A 93 13.96 7.31 2.72
CA PHE A 93 12.66 7.38 3.38
C PHE A 93 12.45 8.70 4.15
N ARG A 94 13.53 9.28 4.69
CA ARG A 94 13.46 10.53 5.48
C ARG A 94 13.40 11.77 4.58
N ASP A 95 13.98 11.70 3.40
CA ASP A 95 13.96 12.80 2.43
C ASP A 95 12.60 12.89 1.73
N LYS A 96 11.82 13.94 2.04
CA LYS A 96 10.49 14.17 1.44
C LYS A 96 10.55 14.64 -0.02
N CYS A 97 11.72 15.04 -0.50
CA CYS A 97 11.92 15.57 -1.84
C CYS A 97 12.39 14.49 -2.83
N ARG A 98 12.61 13.26 -2.37
CA ARG A 98 13.11 12.15 -3.18
C ARG A 98 12.16 10.97 -3.10
N ASP A 99 12.21 10.14 -4.14
CA ASP A 99 11.54 8.84 -4.13
C ASP A 99 12.21 7.92 -3.11
N THR A 100 11.38 7.15 -2.40
CA THR A 100 11.87 6.12 -1.48
C THR A 100 12.51 4.98 -2.25
N TYR A 101 13.70 4.52 -1.83
CA TYR A 101 14.32 3.31 -2.38
C TYR A 101 13.84 2.09 -1.59
N ASN A 102 12.89 1.35 -2.16
CA ASN A 102 12.33 0.13 -1.56
C ASN A 102 12.69 -1.11 -2.36
N LEU A 103 12.96 -2.24 -1.72
CA LEU A 103 13.24 -3.52 -2.33
C LEU A 103 12.29 -4.60 -1.81
N CYS A 104 11.80 -5.46 -2.70
CA CYS A 104 11.16 -6.71 -2.27
C CYS A 104 12.22 -7.68 -1.71
N SER A 105 11.78 -8.67 -0.95
CA SER A 105 12.66 -9.68 -0.35
C SER A 105 13.56 -10.37 -1.38
N THR A 106 13.04 -10.70 -2.56
CA THR A 106 13.79 -11.35 -3.64
C THR A 106 15.03 -10.54 -4.07
N TYR A 107 14.89 -9.22 -4.23
CA TYR A 107 15.99 -8.36 -4.69
C TYR A 107 16.89 -7.86 -3.55
N PHE A 108 16.41 -7.88 -2.31
CA PHE A 108 17.29 -7.62 -1.18
C PHE A 108 18.35 -8.72 -1.02
N HIS A 109 17.97 -10.00 -1.20
CA HIS A 109 18.91 -11.12 -1.12
C HIS A 109 19.99 -11.09 -2.22
N SER A 110 19.77 -10.41 -3.35
CA SER A 110 20.73 -10.30 -4.45
C SER A 110 21.78 -9.20 -4.27
N THR A 111 22.05 -8.81 -3.00
CA THR A 111 23.03 -7.79 -2.57
C THR A 111 22.84 -6.40 -3.18
N LYS A 112 21.63 -6.09 -3.66
CA LYS A 112 21.29 -4.75 -4.15
C LYS A 112 21.23 -3.76 -3.00
N GLN A 113 21.85 -2.61 -3.23
CA GLN A 113 21.92 -1.51 -2.28
C GLN A 113 21.54 -0.22 -2.98
N CYS A 114 21.05 0.75 -2.20
CA CYS A 114 20.90 2.11 -2.67
C CYS A 114 22.29 2.63 -3.04
N SER A 115 22.44 3.20 -4.24
CA SER A 115 23.73 3.66 -4.75
C SER A 115 24.39 4.74 -3.88
N GLU A 116 23.58 5.55 -3.20
CA GLU A 116 24.03 6.70 -2.40
C GLU A 116 24.06 6.41 -0.89
N HIS A 117 23.40 5.34 -0.42
CA HIS A 117 23.15 5.11 1.01
C HIS A 117 23.28 3.62 1.35
N GLN A 118 23.89 3.32 2.50
CA GLN A 118 24.23 1.94 2.86
C GLN A 118 23.20 1.27 3.79
N LEU A 119 22.36 2.04 4.48
CA LEU A 119 21.46 1.48 5.48
C LEU A 119 20.08 1.17 4.89
N LEU A 120 19.87 -0.10 4.58
CA LEU A 120 18.54 -0.65 4.32
C LEU A 120 18.04 -1.41 5.55
N VAL A 121 16.79 -1.18 5.90
CA VAL A 121 16.11 -1.89 6.99
C VAL A 121 14.74 -2.34 6.50
N ASP A 122 14.20 -3.39 7.12
CA ASP A 122 12.83 -3.78 6.81
C ASP A 122 11.81 -2.74 7.34
N ASN A 123 10.58 -2.83 6.82
CA ASN A 123 9.52 -1.90 7.15
C ASN A 123 9.13 -1.90 8.65
N TYR A 124 9.29 -3.01 9.38
CA TYR A 124 9.04 -3.05 10.82
C TYR A 124 10.19 -2.42 11.60
N ALA A 125 11.44 -2.71 11.25
CA ALA A 125 12.61 -2.05 11.82
C ALA A 125 12.55 -0.53 11.63
N MET A 126 12.11 -0.06 10.46
CA MET A 126 11.92 1.38 10.21
C MET A 126 10.86 2.01 11.14
N LEU A 127 9.76 1.31 11.40
CA LEU A 127 8.74 1.75 12.37
C LEU A 127 9.30 1.82 13.80
N GLN A 128 10.14 0.86 14.21
CA GLN A 128 10.80 0.88 15.52
C GLN A 128 11.78 2.06 15.65
N MET A 129 12.57 2.34 14.62
CA MET A 129 13.47 3.50 14.58
C MET A 129 12.68 4.81 14.75
N ARG A 130 11.52 4.94 14.09
CA ARG A 130 10.63 6.11 14.26
C ARG A 130 10.00 6.19 15.64
N ARG A 131 9.64 5.06 16.24
CA ARG A 131 9.10 5.00 17.61
C ARG A 131 10.13 5.55 18.60
N GLN A 132 11.38 5.10 18.49
CA GLN A 132 12.47 5.52 19.36
C GLN A 132 12.84 7.01 19.22
N SER A 133 12.78 7.57 18.01
CA SER A 133 13.04 9.00 17.79
C SER A 133 11.90 9.90 18.27
N THR A 134 10.66 9.40 18.34
CA THR A 134 9.50 10.16 18.83
C THR A 134 9.49 10.30 20.36
N SER A 135 10.13 9.39 21.10
CA SER A 135 10.29 9.45 22.56
C SER A 135 11.04 10.69 23.07
N ILE A 136 11.74 11.41 22.18
CA ILE A 136 12.50 12.63 22.49
C ILE A 136 11.65 13.90 22.30
N VAL A 137 10.49 13.81 21.63
CA VAL A 137 9.60 14.95 21.34
C VAL A 137 8.16 14.61 21.72
N THR A 138 7.84 14.68 23.01
CA THR A 138 6.44 14.70 23.47
C THR A 138 6.01 16.11 23.85
N THR A 139 5.37 16.80 22.91
CA THR A 139 4.16 17.60 23.16
C THR A 139 3.48 17.87 21.83
N THR A 140 2.46 17.06 21.49
CA THR A 140 1.16 17.48 20.92
C THR A 140 0.33 16.25 20.54
N GLY A 141 -0.95 16.29 20.92
CA GLY A 141 -1.88 15.16 20.90
C GLY A 141 -2.25 14.67 19.50
N LYS A 142 -2.48 13.35 19.39
CA LYS A 142 -2.99 12.68 18.18
C LYS A 142 -4.44 12.24 18.37
N ASN A 143 -5.22 12.35 17.30
CA ASN A 143 -6.61 11.90 17.20
C ASN A 143 -6.68 10.36 17.16
N LYS A 144 -7.09 9.73 18.26
CA LYS A 144 -7.21 8.27 18.45
C LYS A 144 -8.04 7.56 17.36
N GLN A 145 -9.03 8.25 16.79
CA GLN A 145 -9.96 7.64 15.83
C GLN A 145 -9.35 7.33 14.46
N GLN A 146 -8.31 8.06 14.02
CA GLN A 146 -7.60 7.72 12.77
C GLN A 146 -6.69 6.50 12.94
N GLU A 147 -6.15 6.29 14.13
CA GLU A 147 -5.24 5.17 14.43
C GLU A 147 -6.03 3.84 14.47
N GLU A 148 -7.20 3.82 15.10
CA GLU A 148 -8.08 2.64 15.16
C GLU A 148 -8.56 2.17 13.77
N GLU A 149 -8.96 3.11 12.90
CA GLU A 149 -9.36 2.77 11.53
C GLU A 149 -8.18 2.18 10.71
N LEU A 150 -6.96 2.67 10.90
CA LEU A 150 -5.77 2.14 10.22
C LEU A 150 -5.40 0.73 10.69
N VAL A 151 -5.60 0.42 11.97
CA VAL A 151 -5.35 -0.92 12.52
C VAL A 151 -6.30 -1.95 11.93
N CYS A 152 -7.60 -1.63 11.82
CA CYS A 152 -8.56 -2.52 11.16
C CYS A 152 -8.19 -2.79 9.70
N LEU A 153 -7.77 -1.76 8.95
CA LEU A 153 -7.35 -1.94 7.55
C LEU A 153 -6.07 -2.74 7.39
N LEU A 154 -5.12 -2.59 8.31
CA LEU A 154 -3.93 -3.43 8.35
C LEU A 154 -4.29 -4.89 8.59
N LEU A 155 -5.20 -5.17 9.53
CA LEU A 155 -5.68 -6.53 9.79
C LEU A 155 -6.37 -7.13 8.56
N ILE A 156 -7.26 -6.37 7.90
CA ILE A 156 -7.93 -6.84 6.68
C ILE A 156 -6.90 -7.07 5.57
N PHE A 157 -5.94 -6.16 5.38
CA PHE A 157 -4.85 -6.35 4.42
C PHE A 157 -4.04 -7.62 4.74
N PHE A 158 -3.69 -7.89 5.99
CA PHE A 158 -3.01 -9.14 6.35
C PHE A 158 -3.87 -10.36 6.03
N LEU A 159 -5.17 -10.35 6.30
CA LEU A 159 -6.05 -11.48 5.95
C LEU A 159 -6.08 -11.73 4.44
N VAL A 160 -6.08 -10.67 3.63
CA VAL A 160 -6.13 -10.74 2.17
C VAL A 160 -4.82 -11.24 1.55
N PHE A 161 -3.67 -10.91 2.15
CA PHE A 161 -2.34 -11.18 1.56
C PHE A 161 -1.48 -12.21 2.32
N SER A 162 -2.01 -12.93 3.31
CA SER A 162 -1.25 -13.93 4.11
C SER A 162 -1.51 -15.40 3.73
N SER A 163 -2.04 -15.68 2.54
CA SER A 163 -2.29 -17.05 2.04
C SER A 163 -1.34 -17.43 0.92
#